data_AF-A0A973HPM2-F1
#
_entry.id   AF-A0A973HPM2-F1
#
_cell.length_a   1.000
_cell.length_b   1.000
_cell.length_c   1.000
_cell.angle_alpha   90.00
_cell.angle_beta   90.00
_cell.angle_gamma   90.00
#
_symmetry.space_group_name_H-M   'P 1'
#
loop_
_entity.id
_entity.type
_entity.pdbx_description
1 polymer ?
#
loop_
_entity_poly.entity_id
_entity_poly.type
_entity_poly.pdbx_seq_one_letter_code
_entity_poly.pdbx_strand_id
1 'polypeptide(L)'
;MKRLKINTTELEVSELCLGCLPFGTRISGEDVANLVNVFRDAGGNFFDTAHCYSGWEPGGDGVSERALGDYIKANGCRDSVVIATKGGHPGMDNYRRVDDCLSQGRIIADLDDSLARLKTDV
;
A
#
# COMPACT_ATOMS: atom_id res chain seq x y z
N MET A 1 -2.59 -17.15 -12.22
CA MET A 1 -3.14 -17.17 -10.85
C MET A 1 -4.67 -17.17 -10.91
N LYS A 2 -5.37 -17.82 -9.97
CA LYS A 2 -6.84 -17.76 -9.87
C LYS A 2 -7.28 -16.38 -9.38
N ARG A 3 -8.42 -15.89 -9.90
CA ARG A 3 -9.13 -14.69 -9.40
C ARG A 3 -10.27 -15.09 -8.47
N LEU A 4 -10.44 -14.35 -7.38
CA LEU A 4 -11.49 -14.50 -6.39
C LEU A 4 -12.29 -13.21 -6.30
N LYS A 5 -13.62 -13.31 -6.37
CA LYS A 5 -14.52 -12.16 -6.13
C LYS A 5 -14.64 -11.93 -4.62
N ILE A 6 -14.39 -10.72 -4.15
CA ILE A 6 -14.66 -10.36 -2.75
C ILE A 6 -16.18 -10.31 -2.58
N ASN A 7 -16.69 -11.13 -1.66
CA ASN A 7 -18.12 -11.25 -1.39
C ASN A 7 -18.78 -9.87 -1.29
N THR A 8 -20.00 -9.75 -1.84
CA THR A 8 -20.82 -8.52 -1.83
C THR A 8 -20.23 -7.30 -2.56
N THR A 9 -19.13 -7.46 -3.31
CA THR A 9 -18.50 -6.39 -4.11
C THR A 9 -18.24 -6.86 -5.54
N GLU A 10 -17.91 -5.94 -6.45
CA GLU A 10 -17.42 -6.28 -7.81
C GLU A 10 -15.89 -6.41 -7.90
N LEU A 11 -15.18 -6.43 -6.76
CA LEU A 11 -13.72 -6.55 -6.75
C LEU A 11 -13.28 -7.99 -7.02
N GLU A 12 -12.45 -8.17 -8.04
CA GLU A 12 -11.77 -9.44 -8.33
C GLU A 12 -10.27 -9.34 -7.99
N VAL A 13 -9.85 -10.12 -7.00
CA VAL A 13 -8.46 -10.15 -6.51
C VAL A 13 -7.78 -11.47 -6.87
N SER A 14 -6.47 -11.45 -7.04
CA SER A 14 -5.67 -12.67 -7.08
C SER A 14 -5.84 -13.50 -5.80
N GLU A 15 -5.77 -14.82 -5.90
CA GLU A 15 -5.81 -15.72 -4.74
C GLU A 15 -4.65 -15.52 -3.75
N LEU A 16 -3.55 -14.91 -4.23
CA LEU A 16 -2.46 -14.41 -3.41
C LEU A 16 -2.46 -12.88 -3.39
N CYS A 17 -2.13 -12.31 -2.23
CA CYS A 17 -1.90 -10.88 -2.04
C CYS A 17 -0.41 -10.62 -1.82
N LEU A 18 0.15 -9.59 -2.47
CA LEU A 18 1.52 -9.16 -2.24
C LEU A 18 1.58 -8.13 -1.11
N GLY A 19 2.15 -8.53 0.03
CA GLY A 19 2.44 -7.61 1.12
C GLY A 19 3.62 -6.68 0.77
N CYS A 20 3.40 -5.38 0.90
CA CYS A 20 4.33 -4.33 0.46
C CYS A 20 5.16 -3.73 1.60
N LEU A 21 5.03 -4.21 2.85
CA LEU A 21 5.72 -3.68 4.03
C LEU A 21 7.20 -3.28 3.81
N PRO A 22 8.07 -4.09 3.17
CA PRO A 22 9.48 -3.74 3.01
C PRO A 22 9.77 -2.77 1.84
N PHE A 23 8.76 -2.35 1.08
CA PHE A 23 8.95 -1.49 -0.09
C PHE A 23 9.44 -0.11 0.33
N GLY A 24 10.46 0.39 -0.37
CA GLY A 24 11.12 1.64 -0.07
C GLY A 24 12.11 1.57 1.12
N THR A 25 12.22 0.43 1.79
CA THR A 25 13.26 0.17 2.82
C THR A 25 14.16 -0.98 2.41
N ARG A 26 13.90 -2.19 2.92
CA ARG A 26 14.69 -3.40 2.65
C ARG A 26 14.62 -3.82 1.19
N ILE A 27 13.51 -3.50 0.51
CA ILE A 27 13.32 -3.68 -0.93
C ILE A 27 13.08 -2.30 -1.51
N SER A 28 13.98 -1.77 -2.34
CA SER A 28 13.91 -0.39 -2.82
C SER A 28 14.35 -0.27 -4.28
N GLY A 29 14.03 0.86 -4.91
CA GLY A 29 14.43 1.13 -6.30
C GLY A 29 13.92 0.07 -7.28
N GLU A 30 14.83 -0.45 -8.11
CA GLU A 30 14.53 -1.44 -9.14
C GLU A 30 14.02 -2.77 -8.56
N ASP A 31 14.41 -3.14 -7.34
CA ASP A 31 13.95 -4.39 -6.72
C ASP A 31 12.45 -4.40 -6.44
N VAL A 32 11.87 -3.23 -6.13
CA VAL A 32 10.40 -3.09 -6.01
C VAL A 32 9.76 -3.38 -7.36
N ALA A 33 10.27 -2.76 -8.44
CA ALA A 33 9.74 -2.97 -9.78
C ALA A 33 9.86 -4.43 -10.23
N ASN A 34 11.01 -5.05 -9.99
CA ASN A 34 11.26 -6.46 -10.33
C ASN A 34 10.28 -7.39 -9.59
N LEU A 35 10.11 -7.21 -8.27
CA LEU A 35 9.20 -8.03 -7.49
C LEU A 35 7.73 -7.84 -7.91
N VAL A 36 7.31 -6.60 -8.15
CA VAL A 36 5.95 -6.31 -8.61
C VAL A 36 5.72 -6.86 -10.02
N ASN A 37 6.69 -6.77 -10.93
CA ASN A 37 6.61 -7.35 -12.26
C ASN A 37 6.44 -8.87 -12.18
N VAL A 38 7.30 -9.57 -11.44
CA VAL A 38 7.18 -11.04 -11.27
C VAL A 38 5.81 -11.43 -10.72
N PHE A 39 5.31 -10.71 -9.73
CA PHE A 39 3.99 -10.98 -9.16
C PHE A 39 2.87 -10.75 -10.19
N ARG A 40 2.91 -9.64 -10.94
CA ARG A 40 1.90 -9.31 -11.96
C ARG A 40 1.96 -10.26 -13.15
N ASP A 41 3.14 -10.65 -13.60
CA ASP A 41 3.35 -11.61 -14.70
C ASP A 41 2.82 -13.00 -14.34
N ALA A 42 2.86 -13.38 -13.05
CA ALA A 42 2.21 -14.59 -12.55
C ALA A 42 0.67 -14.49 -12.46
N GLY A 43 0.11 -13.31 -12.73
CA GLY A 43 -1.33 -13.00 -12.66
C GLY A 43 -1.76 -12.32 -11.36
N GLY A 44 -0.84 -11.88 -10.51
CA GLY A 44 -1.15 -11.11 -9.31
C GLY A 44 -1.76 -9.74 -9.62
N ASN A 45 -2.74 -9.30 -8.83
CA ASN A 45 -3.25 -7.92 -8.90
C ASN A 45 -3.56 -7.30 -7.53
N PHE A 46 -3.46 -8.06 -6.45
CA PHE A 46 -3.85 -7.61 -5.12
C PHE A 46 -2.62 -7.25 -4.29
N PHE A 47 -2.54 -6.00 -3.86
CA PHE A 47 -1.43 -5.43 -3.11
C PHE A 47 -1.91 -4.92 -1.76
N ASP A 48 -1.18 -5.28 -0.71
CA ASP A 48 -1.46 -4.87 0.66
C ASP A 48 -0.34 -3.96 1.19
N THR A 49 -0.72 -2.76 1.59
CA THR A 49 0.16 -1.77 2.23
C THR A 49 -0.52 -1.22 3.50
N ALA A 50 0.13 -0.28 4.17
CA ALA A 50 -0.49 0.52 5.22
C ALA A 50 0.25 1.85 5.34
N HIS A 51 -0.45 2.85 5.88
CA HIS A 51 0.13 4.16 6.17
C HIS A 51 1.36 4.07 7.10
N CYS A 52 1.38 3.11 8.04
CA CYS A 52 2.45 2.92 9.02
C CYS A 52 3.56 1.94 8.60
N TYR A 53 3.47 1.29 7.43
CA TYR A 53 4.45 0.28 7.04
C TYR A 53 5.86 0.88 6.93
N SER A 54 6.81 0.20 7.60
CA SER A 54 8.19 0.63 7.80
C SER A 54 8.40 1.90 8.66
N GLY A 55 7.37 2.45 9.31
CA GLY A 55 7.50 3.68 10.14
C GLY A 55 8.44 3.58 11.36
N TRP A 56 8.89 2.37 11.72
CA TRP A 56 9.92 2.15 12.75
C TRP A 56 11.35 2.26 12.21
N GLU A 57 11.55 2.29 10.89
CA GLU A 57 12.85 2.44 10.24
C GLU A 57 13.16 3.93 9.98
N PRO A 58 14.45 4.35 10.04
CA PRO A 58 14.83 5.70 9.63
C PRO A 58 14.39 6.03 8.20
N GLY A 59 13.56 7.07 8.04
CA GLY A 59 13.02 7.47 6.73
C GLY A 59 11.87 6.59 6.20
N GLY A 60 11.36 5.66 7.01
CA GLY A 60 10.34 4.70 6.60
C GLY A 60 8.89 5.21 6.60
N ASP A 61 8.62 6.40 7.15
CA ASP A 61 7.27 6.97 7.29
C ASP A 61 6.51 7.04 5.96
N GLY A 62 5.55 6.16 5.73
CA GLY A 62 4.74 6.10 4.50
C GLY A 62 5.51 5.68 3.24
N VAL A 63 6.70 5.09 3.38
CA VAL A 63 7.57 4.78 2.25
C VAL A 63 7.06 3.61 1.41
N SER A 64 6.39 2.63 2.04
CA SER A 64 5.72 1.52 1.35
C SER A 64 4.68 2.01 0.35
N GLU A 65 3.83 2.95 0.77
CA GLU A 65 2.79 3.55 -0.09
C GLU A 65 3.40 4.36 -1.23
N ARG A 66 4.45 5.16 -0.96
CA ARG A 66 5.14 5.94 -1.99
C ARG A 66 5.78 5.04 -3.03
N ALA A 67 6.50 4.00 -2.61
CA ALA A 67 7.17 3.07 -3.51
C ALA A 67 6.16 2.32 -4.41
N LEU A 68 5.05 1.86 -3.85
CA LEU A 68 3.99 1.22 -4.64
C LEU A 68 3.32 2.24 -5.60
N GLY A 69 3.00 3.44 -5.12
CA GLY A 69 2.41 4.51 -5.94
C GLY A 69 3.33 4.99 -7.07
N ASP A 70 4.62 5.08 -6.82
CA ASP A 70 5.66 5.37 -7.83
C ASP A 70 5.64 4.32 -8.94
N TYR A 71 5.65 3.04 -8.59
CA TYR A 71 5.58 1.95 -9.56
C TYR A 71 4.28 2.01 -10.37
N ILE A 72 3.13 2.16 -9.72
CA ILE A 72 1.82 2.14 -10.39
C ILE A 72 1.71 3.30 -11.38
N LYS A 73 2.12 4.51 -10.95
CA LYS A 73 2.11 5.70 -11.81
C LYS A 73 3.07 5.55 -12.99
N ALA A 74 4.28 5.05 -12.75
CA ALA A 74 5.29 4.87 -13.80
C ALA A 74 4.85 3.86 -14.87
N ASN A 75 4.09 2.83 -14.48
CA ASN A 75 3.64 1.77 -15.38
C ASN A 75 2.20 1.94 -15.89
N GLY A 76 1.50 3.01 -15.49
CA GLY A 76 0.13 3.30 -15.92
C GLY A 76 -0.87 2.18 -15.61
N CYS A 77 -0.64 1.41 -14.55
CA CYS A 77 -1.36 0.15 -14.32
C CYS A 77 -2.46 0.21 -13.26
N ARG A 78 -2.88 1.42 -12.86
CA ARG A 78 -3.80 1.65 -11.74
C ARG A 78 -5.13 0.88 -11.89
N ASP A 79 -5.69 0.83 -13.10
CA ASP A 79 -6.98 0.18 -13.37
C ASP A 79 -6.90 -1.36 -13.34
N SER A 80 -5.68 -1.91 -13.38
CA SER A 80 -5.44 -3.35 -13.39
C SER A 80 -5.09 -3.95 -12.02
N VAL A 81 -5.02 -3.11 -10.98
CA VAL A 81 -4.58 -3.51 -9.64
C VAL A 81 -5.62 -3.14 -8.57
N VAL A 82 -5.68 -3.96 -7.53
CA VAL A 82 -6.45 -3.72 -6.31
C VAL A 82 -5.45 -3.42 -5.20
N ILE A 83 -5.61 -2.28 -4.54
CA ILE A 83 -4.74 -1.83 -3.45
C ILE A 83 -5.55 -1.78 -2.17
N ALA A 84 -5.08 -2.47 -1.13
CA ALA A 84 -5.56 -2.29 0.23
C ALA A 84 -4.53 -1.48 1.02
N THR A 85 -4.97 -0.39 1.66
CA THR A 85 -4.18 0.34 2.67
C THR A 85 -4.95 0.41 4.00
N LYS A 86 -4.27 0.83 5.05
CA LYS A 86 -4.77 0.84 6.44
C LYS A 86 -4.29 2.10 7.15
N GLY A 87 -5.18 2.73 7.91
CA GLY A 87 -4.88 3.85 8.81
C GLY A 87 -5.23 3.49 10.26
N GLY A 88 -5.22 4.49 11.13
CA GLY A 88 -5.68 4.36 12.52
C GLY A 88 -4.69 3.69 13.47
N HIS A 89 -3.40 3.65 13.12
CA HIS A 89 -2.38 3.04 13.98
C HIS A 89 -1.95 3.96 15.12
N PRO A 90 -1.78 3.46 16.36
CA PRO A 90 -1.10 4.20 17.41
C PRO A 90 0.37 4.46 17.01
N GLY A 91 0.95 5.51 17.56
CA GLY A 91 2.36 5.84 17.36
C GLY A 91 3.27 4.74 17.90
N MET A 92 4.42 4.63 17.28
CA MET A 92 5.56 3.85 17.77
C MET A 92 6.72 4.82 18.01
N ASP A 93 7.83 4.39 18.62
CA ASP A 93 8.93 5.25 19.08
C ASP A 93 9.60 6.15 18.01
N ASN A 94 9.22 6.04 16.73
CA ASN A 94 9.60 6.99 15.67
C ASN A 94 8.42 7.44 14.77
N TYR A 95 7.20 7.00 15.07
CA TYR A 95 6.00 7.25 14.27
C TYR A 95 5.00 8.15 15.02
N ARG A 96 4.73 9.34 14.46
CA ARG A 96 4.18 10.55 15.11
C ARG A 96 2.69 10.53 15.57
N ARG A 97 2.09 9.42 16.02
CA ARG A 97 0.63 9.39 16.30
C ARG A 97 0.31 9.04 17.78
N VAL A 98 -0.52 9.81 18.48
CA VAL A 98 -0.90 9.60 19.90
C VAL A 98 -2.41 9.40 20.01
N ASP A 99 -2.94 9.19 21.23
CA ASP A 99 -4.34 8.84 21.58
C ASP A 99 -5.42 9.48 20.68
N ASP A 100 -6.50 8.72 20.40
CA ASP A 100 -7.56 8.99 19.41
C ASP A 100 -7.23 8.66 17.94
N CYS A 101 -6.39 7.64 17.70
CA CYS A 101 -6.00 7.21 16.35
C CYS A 101 -7.20 6.78 15.46
N LEU A 102 -8.32 6.38 16.05
CA LEU A 102 -9.55 6.01 15.35
C LEU A 102 -10.60 7.13 15.27
N SER A 103 -10.28 8.36 15.71
CA SER A 103 -11.20 9.49 15.54
C SER A 103 -11.47 9.77 14.06
N GLN A 104 -12.67 10.27 13.75
CA GLN A 104 -13.09 10.57 12.37
C GLN A 104 -12.07 11.46 11.64
N GLY A 105 -11.66 12.57 12.27
CA GLY A 105 -10.69 13.50 11.68
C GLY A 105 -9.34 12.84 11.41
N ARG A 106 -8.96 11.85 12.22
CA ARG A 106 -7.71 11.12 12.05
C ARG A 106 -7.74 10.14 10.90
N ILE A 107 -8.84 9.38 10.77
CA ILE A 107 -9.03 8.44 9.66
C ILE A 107 -9.09 9.17 8.32
N ILE A 108 -9.76 10.34 8.25
CA ILE A 108 -9.77 11.17 7.05
C ILE A 108 -8.36 11.63 6.68
N ALA A 109 -7.59 12.13 7.65
CA ALA A 109 -6.22 12.56 7.39
C ALA A 109 -5.31 11.40 6.93
N ASP A 110 -5.46 10.20 7.51
CA ASP A 110 -4.73 9.01 7.07
C ASP A 110 -5.10 8.63 5.63
N LEU A 111 -6.38 8.72 5.27
CA LEU A 111 -6.86 8.44 3.92
C LEU A 111 -6.26 9.42 2.91
N ASP A 112 -6.32 10.72 3.18
CA ASP A 112 -5.77 11.76 2.30
C ASP A 112 -4.27 11.58 2.08
N ASP A 113 -3.52 11.33 3.16
CA ASP A 113 -2.09 11.03 3.11
C ASP A 113 -1.80 9.78 2.25
N SER A 114 -2.60 8.72 2.43
CA SER A 114 -2.44 7.45 1.72
C SER A 114 -2.71 7.62 0.23
N LEU A 115 -3.80 8.31 -0.15
CA LEU A 115 -4.16 8.59 -1.54
C LEU A 115 -3.07 9.41 -2.24
N ALA A 116 -2.55 10.45 -1.58
CA ALA A 116 -1.46 11.27 -2.10
C ALA A 116 -0.18 10.46 -2.32
N ARG A 117 0.20 9.58 -1.39
CA ARG A 117 1.40 8.72 -1.50
C ARG A 117 1.24 7.62 -2.54
N LEU A 118 0.06 7.00 -2.62
CA LEU A 118 -0.29 6.00 -3.63
C LEU A 118 -0.53 6.60 -5.02
N LYS A 119 -0.64 7.94 -5.10
CA LYS A 119 -0.85 8.70 -6.34
C LYS A 119 -2.14 8.29 -7.06
N THR A 120 -3.22 8.16 -6.31
CA THR A 120 -4.55 7.80 -6.82
C THR A 120 -5.65 8.53 -6.04
N ASP A 121 -6.86 8.57 -6.59
CA ASP A 121 -7.95 9.50 -6.27
C ASP A 121 -9.30 8.82 -5.95
N VAL A 122 -9.29 7.50 -5.75
CA VAL A 122 -10.45 6.59 -5.60
C VAL A 122 -11.25 6.38 -6.87
#